data_AF-A0AAV5R0T3-F1
#
_entry.id   AF-A0AAV5R0T3-F1
#
_cell.length_a   1.000
_cell.length_b   1.000
_cell.length_c   1.000
_cell.angle_alpha   90.00
_cell.angle_beta   90.00
_cell.angle_gamma   90.00
#
_symmetry.space_group_name_H-M   'P 1'
#
loop_
_entity.id
_entity.type
_entity.pdbx_description
1 polymer ?
#
loop_
_entity_poly.entity_id
_entity_poly.type
_entity_poly.pdbx_seq_one_letter_code
_entity_poly.pdbx_strand_id
1 'polypeptide(L)'
;MTEENTKITNSNEHFDGSFSNPNLHHTSKEHLNRLQQVIIKSTLIGGLYGAMISIPSELFIRWRSPLYRAFGFRIRVFYHTIWISAAAAFRAEREVIAFENLIRKEEEEKRAKLLELSILNGVYSPEYEGYKNKK
;
A
#
# COMPACT_ATOMS: atom_id res chain seq x y z
N MET A 1 -14.68 20.96 70.07
CA MET A 1 -16.13 20.87 69.86
C MET A 1 -16.47 21.97 68.86
N THR A 2 -16.74 21.72 67.58
CA THR A 2 -17.57 20.68 66.97
C THR A 2 -17.15 20.40 65.52
N GLU A 3 -17.50 19.21 65.04
CA GLU A 3 -17.25 18.60 63.74
C GLU A 3 -18.24 19.12 62.66
N GLU A 4 -17.77 19.31 61.42
CA GLU A 4 -18.54 19.20 60.16
C GLU A 4 -17.52 19.25 59.00
N ASN A 5 -16.90 18.15 58.58
CA ASN A 5 -17.38 17.19 57.60
C ASN A 5 -18.05 17.83 56.37
N THR A 6 -17.27 17.99 55.28
CA THR A 6 -17.70 17.56 53.95
C THR A 6 -16.46 17.40 53.07
N LYS A 7 -16.07 16.13 52.91
CA LYS A 7 -15.28 15.63 51.78
C LYS A 7 -15.79 16.24 50.48
N ILE A 8 -15.01 17.10 49.84
CA ILE A 8 -15.09 17.27 48.39
C ILE A 8 -13.92 16.48 47.83
N THR A 9 -14.21 15.21 47.59
CA THR A 9 -13.48 14.32 46.70
C THR A 9 -13.49 14.97 45.31
N ASN A 10 -12.53 15.84 45.03
CA ASN A 10 -12.15 16.13 43.65
C ASN A 10 -11.17 15.04 43.22
N SER A 11 -11.74 13.88 42.91
CA SER A 11 -11.11 12.89 42.05
C SER A 11 -10.94 13.54 40.67
N ASN A 12 -9.81 14.23 40.50
CA ASN A 12 -9.22 14.44 39.20
C ASN A 12 -8.88 13.05 38.67
N GLU A 13 -9.85 12.39 38.03
CA GLU A 13 -9.58 11.29 37.14
C GLU A 13 -8.72 11.86 36.02
N HIS A 14 -7.42 11.63 36.16
CA HIS A 14 -6.43 11.82 35.11
C HIS A 14 -6.82 10.83 34.00
N PHE A 15 -7.69 11.28 33.09
CA PHE A 15 -7.99 10.56 31.87
C PHE A 15 -6.73 10.65 30.99
N ASP A 16 -5.78 9.74 31.24
CA ASP A 16 -4.61 9.52 30.38
C ASP A 16 -5.09 8.91 29.05
N GLY A 17 -5.77 9.73 28.27
CA GLY A 17 -6.23 9.43 26.91
C GLY A 17 -5.10 9.41 25.89
N SER A 18 -3.91 8.93 26.26
CA SER A 18 -2.81 8.70 25.32
C SER A 18 -2.81 7.25 24.86
N PHE A 19 -3.82 6.86 24.08
CA PHE A 19 -3.76 5.68 23.22
C PHE A 19 -2.81 5.91 22.03
N SER A 20 -1.62 6.46 22.27
CA SER A 20 -0.55 6.49 21.30
C SER A 20 0.09 5.10 21.30
N ASN A 21 -0.43 4.18 20.48
CA ASN A 21 0.14 2.84 20.32
C ASN A 21 1.47 2.96 19.56
N PRO A 22 2.64 2.83 20.22
CA PRO A 22 3.95 3.03 19.57
C PRO A 22 4.23 1.99 18.48
N ASN A 23 3.43 0.91 18.42
CA ASN A 23 3.53 -0.13 17.41
C ASN A 23 3.06 0.28 16.00
N LEU A 24 2.37 1.41 15.84
CA LEU A 24 1.96 1.90 14.50
C LEU A 24 3.16 2.24 13.61
N HIS A 25 4.25 2.74 14.19
CA HIS A 25 5.46 3.10 13.44
C HIS A 25 6.24 1.88 12.91
N HIS A 26 6.13 0.73 13.56
CA HIS A 26 6.78 -0.50 13.09
C HIS A 26 6.13 -1.08 11.84
N THR A 27 4.81 -0.94 11.70
CA THR A 27 4.07 -1.42 10.52
C THR A 27 4.60 -0.77 9.24
N SER A 28 4.87 0.55 9.27
CA SER A 28 5.26 1.32 8.10
C SER A 28 6.53 0.80 7.44
N LYS A 29 7.56 0.45 8.22
CA LYS A 29 8.83 -0.08 7.68
C LYS A 29 8.66 -1.46 7.03
N GLU A 30 7.84 -2.31 7.62
CA GLU A 30 7.55 -3.64 7.08
C GLU A 30 6.73 -3.54 5.79
N HIS A 31 5.73 -2.64 5.76
CA HIS A 31 4.95 -2.34 4.55
C HIS A 31 5.83 -1.81 3.42
N LEU A 32 6.77 -0.90 3.72
CA LEU A 32 7.71 -0.37 2.72
C LEU A 32 8.64 -1.45 2.16
N ASN A 33 9.20 -2.30 3.01
CA ASN A 33 10.06 -3.40 2.56
C ASN A 33 9.28 -4.40 1.68
N ARG A 34 8.04 -4.72 2.07
CA ARG A 34 7.17 -5.62 1.29
C ARG A 34 6.82 -5.00 -0.07
N LEU A 35 6.47 -3.71 -0.09
CA LEU A 35 6.18 -2.98 -1.31
C LEU A 35 7.40 -2.95 -2.25
N GLN A 36 8.59 -2.62 -1.73
CA GLN A 36 9.83 -2.60 -2.50
C GLN A 36 10.13 -3.98 -3.12
N GLN A 37 9.93 -5.06 -2.36
CA GLN A 37 10.16 -6.41 -2.88
C GLN A 37 9.18 -6.77 -4.01
N VAL A 38 7.92 -6.35 -3.91
CA VAL A 38 6.90 -6.56 -4.97
C VAL A 38 7.23 -5.73 -6.21
N ILE A 39 7.65 -4.47 -6.04
CA ILE A 39 8.04 -3.59 -7.15
C ILE A 39 9.25 -4.17 -7.89
N ILE A 40 10.28 -4.62 -7.19
CA ILE A 40 11.48 -5.17 -7.84
C ILE A 40 11.14 -6.44 -8.63
N LYS A 41 10.35 -7.36 -8.04
CA LYS A 41 9.91 -8.58 -8.72
C LYS A 41 9.07 -8.27 -9.97
N SER A 42 8.10 -7.36 -9.85
CA SER A 42 7.22 -6.99 -10.96
C SER A 42 7.94 -6.23 -12.08
N THR A 43 8.88 -5.36 -11.73
CA THR A 43 9.76 -4.65 -12.68
C THR A 43 10.61 -5.64 -13.47
N LEU A 44 11.19 -6.66 -12.81
CA LEU A 44 11.95 -7.72 -13.48
C LEU A 44 11.07 -8.52 -14.46
N ILE A 45 9.88 -8.92 -14.03
CA ILE A 45 8.92 -9.62 -14.89
C ILE A 45 8.51 -8.74 -16.10
N GLY A 46 8.15 -7.48 -15.85
CA GLY A 46 7.75 -6.54 -16.90
C GLY A 46 8.87 -6.25 -17.89
N GLY A 47 10.10 -6.09 -17.39
CA GLY A 47 11.29 -5.91 -18.22
C GLY A 47 11.60 -7.14 -19.08
N LEU A 48 11.42 -8.35 -18.54
CA LEU A 48 11.59 -9.60 -19.31
C LEU A 48 10.57 -9.70 -20.45
N TYR A 49 9.31 -9.36 -20.19
CA TYR A 49 8.27 -9.30 -21.23
C TYR A 49 8.58 -8.23 -22.29
N GLY A 50 9.02 -7.04 -21.86
CA GLY A 50 9.44 -5.97 -22.77
C GLY A 50 10.61 -6.40 -23.67
N ALA A 51 11.59 -7.10 -23.09
CA ALA A 51 12.72 -7.64 -23.85
C ALA A 51 12.25 -8.69 -24.89
N MET A 52 11.38 -9.61 -24.48
CA MET A 52 10.86 -10.67 -25.35
C MET A 52 10.01 -10.12 -26.52
N ILE A 53 9.28 -9.02 -26.32
CA ILE A 53 8.50 -8.35 -27.37
C ILE A 53 9.40 -7.52 -28.29
N SER A 54 10.45 -6.91 -27.75
CA SER A 54 11.31 -6.00 -28.51
C SER A 54 12.13 -6.71 -29.60
N ILE A 55 12.54 -7.96 -29.39
CA ILE A 55 13.33 -8.76 -30.34
C ILE A 55 12.58 -9.06 -31.65
N PRO A 56 11.38 -9.68 -31.65
CA PRO A 56 10.63 -9.92 -32.87
C PRO A 56 10.17 -8.61 -33.52
N SER A 57 9.86 -7.58 -32.73
CA SER A 57 9.51 -6.26 -33.25
C SER A 57 10.66 -5.65 -34.05
N GLU A 58 11.90 -5.80 -33.59
CA GLU A 58 13.07 -5.34 -34.32
C GLU A 58 13.30 -6.12 -35.63
N LEU A 59 13.12 -7.45 -35.59
CA LEU A 59 13.24 -8.30 -36.76
C LEU A 59 12.22 -7.92 -37.85
N PHE A 60 11.00 -7.58 -37.45
CA PHE A 60 9.94 -7.14 -38.35
C PHE A 60 10.24 -5.78 -39.00
N ILE A 61 10.76 -4.83 -38.22
CA ILE A 61 11.14 -3.50 -38.73
C ILE A 61 12.30 -3.61 -39.73
N ARG A 62 13.26 -4.50 -39.48
CA ARG A 62 14.38 -4.76 -40.39
C ARG A 62 13.92 -5.31 -41.74
N TRP A 63 12.83 -6.07 -41.76
CA TRP A 63 12.29 -6.65 -42.99
C TRP A 63 11.50 -5.64 -43.85
N ARG A 64 10.82 -4.68 -43.22
CA ARG A 64 9.94 -3.73 -43.91
C ARG A 64 10.63 -2.43 -44.36
N SER A 65 11.69 -1.99 -43.70
CA SER A 65 12.21 -0.63 -43.88
C SER A 65 13.72 -0.53 -44.14
N PRO A 66 14.16 0.04 -45.28
CA PRO A 66 15.57 0.33 -45.54
C PRO A 66 16.13 1.46 -44.65
N LEU A 67 15.29 2.26 -43.98
CA LEU A 67 15.73 3.26 -42.99
C LEU A 67 16.48 2.61 -41.82
N TYR A 68 16.13 1.38 -41.44
CA TYR A 68 16.80 0.68 -40.35
C TYR A 68 18.22 0.20 -40.70
N ARG A 69 18.59 0.25 -41.98
CA ARG A 69 19.96 0.00 -42.44
C ARG A 69 20.85 1.24 -42.27
N ALA A 70 20.26 2.44 -42.21
CA ALA A 70 20.96 3.70 -42.00
C ALA A 70 21.18 4.01 -40.51
N PHE A 71 20.27 3.58 -39.65
CA PHE A 71 20.40 3.76 -38.21
C PHE A 71 21.28 2.67 -37.61
N GLY A 72 22.48 3.05 -37.15
CA GLY A 72 23.46 2.15 -36.55
C GLY A 72 23.03 1.54 -35.21
N PHE A 73 23.99 0.92 -34.51
CA PHE A 73 23.78 0.18 -33.26
C PHE A 73 23.11 0.98 -32.12
N ARG A 74 23.29 2.31 -32.08
CA ARG A 74 22.78 3.18 -31.01
C ARG A 74 21.24 3.20 -30.95
N ILE A 75 20.58 3.31 -32.09
CA ILE A 75 19.10 3.34 -32.16
C ILE A 75 18.53 1.97 -31.74
N ARG A 76 19.21 0.87 -32.08
CA ARG A 76 18.81 -0.48 -31.69
C ARG A 76 18.74 -0.62 -30.17
N VAL A 77 19.81 -0.23 -29.48
CA VAL A 77 19.85 -0.26 -28.01
C VAL A 77 18.75 0.63 -27.42
N PHE A 78 18.57 1.83 -27.97
CA PHE A 78 17.55 2.77 -27.51
C PHE A 78 16.13 2.18 -27.62
N TYR A 79 15.81 1.56 -28.76
CA TYR A 79 14.52 0.92 -28.99
C TYR A 79 14.23 -0.19 -27.97
N HIS A 80 15.19 -1.10 -27.71
CA HIS A 80 15.00 -2.13 -26.69
C HIS A 80 14.84 -1.53 -25.31
N THR A 81 15.63 -0.53 -24.95
CA THR A 81 15.52 0.10 -23.62
C THR A 81 14.18 0.77 -23.39
N ILE A 82 13.59 1.42 -24.40
CA ILE A 82 12.25 2.02 -24.31
C ILE A 82 11.19 0.94 -24.07
N TRP A 83 11.23 -0.16 -24.83
CA TRP A 83 10.26 -1.24 -24.66
C TRP A 83 10.37 -1.92 -23.30
N ILE A 84 11.60 -2.17 -22.85
CA ILE A 84 11.86 -2.76 -21.54
C ILE A 84 11.43 -1.82 -20.43
N SER A 85 11.78 -0.54 -20.50
CA SER A 85 11.44 0.44 -19.45
C SER A 85 9.94 0.69 -19.38
N ALA A 86 9.27 0.86 -20.52
CA ALA A 86 7.83 1.04 -20.56
C ALA A 86 7.08 -0.17 -19.99
N ALA A 87 7.43 -1.39 -20.43
CA ALA A 87 6.79 -2.61 -19.93
C ALA A 87 7.03 -2.85 -18.43
N ALA A 88 8.24 -2.56 -17.95
CA ALA A 88 8.58 -2.64 -16.54
C ALA A 88 7.78 -1.64 -15.69
N ALA A 89 7.70 -0.37 -16.13
CA ALA A 89 6.97 0.70 -15.43
C ALA A 89 5.47 0.38 -15.34
N PHE A 90 4.84 0.02 -16.46
CA PHE A 90 3.42 -0.33 -16.48
C PHE A 90 3.10 -1.52 -15.57
N ARG A 91 3.99 -2.53 -15.51
CA ARG A 91 3.76 -3.68 -14.65
C ARG A 91 3.94 -3.32 -13.17
N ALA A 92 4.94 -2.51 -12.84
CA ALA A 92 5.17 -2.05 -11.48
C ALA A 92 3.98 -1.24 -10.95
N GLU A 93 3.47 -0.28 -11.72
CA GLU A 93 2.32 0.55 -11.34
C GLU A 93 1.07 -0.29 -11.04
N ARG A 94 0.77 -1.29 -11.89
CA ARG A 94 -0.38 -2.18 -11.67
C ARG A 94 -0.28 -2.97 -10.37
N GLU A 95 0.91 -3.44 -10.04
CA GLU A 95 1.15 -4.24 -8.82
C GLU A 95 1.14 -3.36 -7.57
N VAL A 96 1.58 -2.10 -7.67
CA VAL A 96 1.43 -1.11 -6.58
C VAL A 96 -0.05 -0.85 -6.27
N ILE A 97 -0.87 -0.61 -7.30
CA ILE A 97 -2.32 -0.39 -7.11
C ILE A 97 -2.98 -1.64 -6.50
N ALA A 98 -2.60 -2.84 -6.96
CA ALA A 98 -3.11 -4.09 -6.39
C ALA A 98 -2.72 -4.25 -4.91
N PHE A 99 -1.49 -3.88 -4.55
CA PHE A 99 -1.00 -3.91 -3.18
C PHE A 99 -1.75 -2.92 -2.29
N GLU A 100 -1.93 -1.67 -2.72
CA GLU A 100 -2.69 -0.66 -1.97
C GLU A 100 -4.13 -1.12 -1.67
N ASN A 101 -4.79 -1.73 -2.66
CA ASN A 101 -6.13 -2.29 -2.49
C ASN A 101 -6.16 -3.45 -1.49
N LEU A 102 -5.13 -4.29 -1.49
CA LEU A 102 -5.00 -5.39 -0.53
C LEU A 102 -4.81 -4.86 0.90
N ILE A 103 -3.90 -3.90 1.07
CA ILE A 103 -3.64 -3.29 2.38
C ILE A 103 -4.89 -2.57 2.91
N ARG A 104 -5.60 -1.83 2.06
CA ARG A 104 -6.85 -1.16 2.45
C ARG A 104 -7.88 -2.16 3.00
N LYS A 105 -8.04 -3.33 2.36
CA LYS A 105 -8.90 -4.40 2.85
C LYS A 105 -8.42 -4.98 4.18
N GLU A 106 -7.13 -5.26 4.31
CA GLU A 106 -6.55 -5.76 5.57
C GLU A 106 -6.76 -4.77 6.73
N GLU A 107 -6.67 -3.46 6.48
CA GLU A 107 -6.94 -2.42 7.47
C GLU A 107 -8.42 -2.36 7.87
N GLU A 108 -9.34 -2.45 6.92
CA GLU A 108 -10.79 -2.50 7.18
C GLU A 108 -11.16 -3.71 8.06
N GLU A 109 -10.61 -4.88 7.76
CA GLU A 109 -10.82 -6.10 8.56
C GLU A 109 -10.23 -5.99 9.97
N LYS A 110 -9.02 -5.42 10.10
CA LYS A 110 -8.39 -5.17 11.41
C LYS A 110 -9.23 -4.19 12.24
N ARG A 111 -9.74 -3.12 11.62
CA ARG A 111 -10.65 -2.17 12.29
C ARG A 111 -11.93 -2.83 12.73
N ALA A 112 -12.56 -3.65 11.89
CA ALA A 112 -13.76 -4.41 12.25
C ALA A 112 -13.54 -5.34 13.45
N LYS A 113 -12.41 -6.08 13.47
CA LYS A 113 -12.04 -6.95 14.60
C LYS A 113 -11.77 -6.17 15.88
N LEU A 114 -11.09 -5.03 15.79
CA LEU A 114 -10.83 -4.17 16.95
C LEU A 114 -12.13 -3.60 17.52
N LEU A 115 -13.07 -3.19 16.65
CA LEU A 115 -14.40 -2.76 17.07
C LEU A 115 -15.16 -3.88 17.78
N GLU A 116 -15.19 -5.09 17.21
CA GLU A 116 -15.83 -6.25 17.83
C GLU A 116 -15.24 -6.57 19.21
N LEU A 117 -13.91 -6.58 19.34
CA LEU A 117 -13.23 -6.79 20.63
C LEU A 117 -13.54 -5.67 21.64
N SER A 118 -13.64 -4.42 21.18
CA SER A 118 -13.97 -3.28 22.04
C SER A 118 -15.42 -3.33 22.56
N ILE A 119 -16.35 -3.83 21.73
CA ILE A 119 -17.75 -4.08 22.10
C ILE A 119 -17.80 -5.23 23.12
N LEU A 120 -17.10 -6.34 22.87
CA LEU A 120 -17.06 -7.49 23.77
C LEU A 120 -16.49 -7.15 25.16
N ASN A 121 -15.49 -6.27 25.21
CA ASN A 121 -14.90 -5.81 26.46
C ASN A 121 -15.72 -4.71 27.17
N GLY A 122 -16.87 -4.30 26.62
CA GLY A 122 -17.75 -3.31 27.22
C GLY A 122 -17.22 -1.87 27.23
N VAL A 123 -16.09 -1.61 26.56
CA VAL A 123 -15.45 -0.29 26.50
C VAL A 123 -16.11 0.61 25.43
N TYR A 124 -16.80 0.00 24.46
CA TYR A 124 -17.42 0.71 23.34
C TYR A 124 -18.92 0.41 23.25
N SER A 125 -19.76 1.45 23.41
CA SER A 125 -21.20 1.37 23.15
C SER A 125 -21.52 2.06 21.81
N PRO A 126 -22.22 1.40 20.87
CA PRO A 126 -22.50 1.92 19.53
C PRO A 126 -23.44 3.14 19.49
N GLU A 127 -23.98 3.56 20.63
CA GLU A 127 -24.92 4.69 20.73
C GLU A 127 -24.25 6.06 20.50
N TYR A 128 -22.92 6.16 20.67
CA TYR A 128 -22.20 7.44 20.56
C TYR A 128 -21.75 7.81 19.13
N GLU A 129 -21.76 6.87 18.18
CA GLU A 129 -21.33 7.10 16.78
C GLU A 129 -22.45 6.99 15.73
N GLY A 130 -23.71 6.84 16.13
CA GLY A 130 -24.84 6.91 15.20
C GLY A 130 -24.93 5.74 14.21
N TYR A 131 -24.42 4.55 14.58
CA TYR A 131 -24.53 3.35 13.76
C TYR A 131 -25.96 2.81 13.79
N LYS A 132 -26.82 3.27 12.86
CA LYS A 132 -28.13 2.65 12.63
C LYS A 132 -27.93 1.27 12.01
N ASN A 133 -28.10 0.23 12.81
CA ASN A 133 -28.25 -1.14 12.33
C ASN A 133 -29.44 -1.17 11.34
N LYS A 134 -29.17 -1.41 10.06
CA LYS A 134 -30.22 -1.70 9.07
C LYS A 134 -30.67 -3.14 9.30
N LYS A 135 -31.78 -3.29 10.02
CA LYS A 135 -32.63 -4.48 10.00
C LYS A 135 -33.10 -4.79 8.58
#